data_AF-A0AAV2ETU7-F1
#
_entry.id   AF-A0AAV2ETU7-F1
#
_cell.length_a   1.000
_cell.length_b   1.000
_cell.length_c   1.000
_cell.angle_alpha   90.00
_cell.angle_beta   90.00
_cell.angle_gamma   90.00
#
_symmetry.space_group_name_H-M   'P 1'
#
loop_
_entity.id
_entity.type
_entity.pdbx_description
1 polymer ?
#
loop_
_entity_poly.entity_id
_entity_poly.type
_entity_poly.pdbx_seq_one_letter_code
_entity_poly.pdbx_strand_id
1 'polypeptide(L)'
;MVSYCFPGSETVDGHQWMQYLKKFHHQWCSLYLRDQFTAGMLTTQASESCNAQVRIFLKPKHNLDEFFINFNCLLADKRRKETESDYDGKQSALTYCWRKA
;
A
#
# COMPACT_ATOMS: atom_id res chain seq x y z
N MET A 1 27.49 -11.22 28.57
CA MET A 1 26.57 -12.37 28.62
C MET A 1 25.17 -11.79 28.72
N VAL A 2 24.33 -11.73 27.68
CA VAL A 2 24.06 -12.69 26.62
C VAL A 2 24.01 -11.94 25.29
N SER A 3 24.91 -12.28 24.37
CA SER A 3 24.82 -11.80 22.99
C SER A 3 23.73 -12.63 22.34
N TYR A 4 22.60 -12.02 21.99
CA TYR A 4 21.64 -12.66 21.08
C TYR A 4 22.28 -12.69 19.70
N CYS A 5 23.13 -13.69 19.46
CA CYS A 5 23.47 -14.10 18.10
C CYS A 5 22.18 -14.64 17.49
N PHE A 6 21.52 -13.81 16.66
CA PHE A 6 20.46 -14.26 15.77
C PHE A 6 21.12 -15.28 14.82
N PRO A 7 20.81 -16.59 14.91
CA PRO A 7 21.42 -17.57 14.05
C PRO A 7 20.85 -17.39 12.65
N GLY A 8 21.72 -17.10 11.69
CA GLY A 8 21.38 -17.05 10.28
C GLY A 8 20.80 -15.71 9.83
N SER A 9 21.65 -14.72 9.62
CA SER A 9 21.42 -13.79 8.52
C SER A 9 21.66 -14.55 7.21
N GLU A 10 20.77 -15.49 6.86
CA GLU A 10 20.61 -15.87 5.47
C GLU A 10 20.37 -14.57 4.72
N THR A 11 21.26 -14.26 3.79
CA THR A 11 21.22 -13.04 3.01
C THR A 11 19.82 -12.90 2.41
N VAL A 12 19.09 -11.86 2.83
CA VAL A 12 17.74 -11.47 2.37
C VAL A 12 17.73 -11.09 0.87
N ASP A 13 18.80 -11.43 0.15
CA ASP A 13 19.13 -10.98 -1.19
C ASP A 13 18.80 -12.01 -2.27
N GLY A 14 18.42 -13.25 -1.91
CA GLY A 14 18.20 -14.32 -2.88
C GLY A 14 16.85 -14.26 -3.63
N HIS A 15 15.81 -13.65 -3.05
CA HIS A 15 14.46 -13.68 -3.61
C HIS A 15 13.92 -12.28 -3.90
N GLN A 16 13.49 -12.05 -5.15
CA GLN A 16 12.94 -10.77 -5.61
C GLN A 16 11.79 -10.25 -4.73
N TRP A 17 10.93 -11.13 -4.23
CA TRP A 17 9.81 -10.72 -3.39
C TRP A 17 10.28 -10.20 -2.01
N MET A 18 11.37 -10.73 -1.45
CA MET A 18 11.93 -10.22 -0.19
C MET A 18 12.59 -8.86 -0.40
N GLN A 19 13.31 -8.67 -1.51
CA GLN A 19 13.87 -7.37 -1.87
C GLN A 19 12.75 -6.33 -2.07
N TYR A 20 11.66 -6.71 -2.72
CA TYR A 20 10.46 -5.88 -2.86
C TYR A 20 9.92 -5.49 -1.48
N LEU A 21 9.65 -6.45 -0.59
CA LEU A 21 9.16 -6.17 0.76
C LEU A 21 10.09 -5.23 1.54
N LYS A 22 11.40 -5.44 1.47
CA LYS A 22 12.39 -4.60 2.13
C LYS A 22 12.34 -3.16 1.60
N LYS A 23 12.07 -2.95 0.32
CA LYS A 23 11.87 -1.61 -0.27
C LYS A 23 10.63 -0.92 0.31
N PHE A 24 9.55 -1.65 0.57
CA PHE A 24 8.27 -1.09 1.04
C PHE A 24 8.08 -1.13 2.57
N HIS A 25 9.04 -1.63 3.35
CA HIS A 25 8.88 -1.80 4.81
C HIS A 25 8.55 -0.50 5.56
N HIS A 26 9.00 0.65 5.06
CA HIS A 26 8.72 1.96 5.61
C HIS A 26 7.22 2.32 5.57
N GLN A 27 6.43 1.67 4.73
CA GLN A 27 4.99 1.90 4.62
C GLN A 27 4.20 1.11 5.67
N TRP A 28 4.81 0.09 6.29
CA TRP A 28 4.11 -0.91 7.11
C TRP A 28 4.38 -0.72 8.61
N CYS A 29 5.50 -0.09 8.95
CA CYS A 29 5.87 0.19 10.34
C CYS A 29 5.40 1.60 10.73
N SER A 30 4.54 1.68 11.75
CA SER A 30 4.00 2.94 12.30
C SER A 30 5.07 3.95 12.72
N LEU A 31 6.27 3.50 13.07
CA LEU A 31 7.42 4.35 13.39
C LEU A 31 7.79 5.29 12.23
N TYR A 32 7.71 4.83 10.98
CA TYR A 32 8.01 5.64 9.80
C TYR A 32 6.86 6.57 9.39
N LEU A 33 5.64 6.30 9.87
CA LEU A 33 4.49 7.19 9.66
C LEU A 33 4.50 8.40 10.61
N ARG A 34 5.29 8.39 11.69
CA ARG A 34 5.35 9.50 12.66
C ARG A 34 5.88 10.79 12.04
N ASP A 35 6.83 10.68 11.13
CA ASP A 35 7.47 11.82 10.47
C ASP A 35 6.82 12.17 9.13
N GLN A 36 5.72 11.51 8.76
CA GLN A 36 4.97 11.77 7.54
C GLN A 36 3.76 12.67 7.83
N PHE A 37 3.59 13.70 7.01
CA PHE A 37 2.41 14.56 7.09
C PHE A 37 1.17 13.80 6.60
N THR A 38 0.28 13.42 7.50
CA THR A 38 -0.95 12.68 7.16
C THR A 38 -2.16 13.58 6.88
N ALA A 39 -1.98 14.91 6.82
CA ALA A 39 -3.06 15.89 6.65
C ALA A 39 -4.24 15.70 7.64
N GLY A 40 -3.95 15.18 8.85
CA GLY A 40 -4.98 14.91 9.87
C GLY A 40 -5.67 13.54 9.74
N MET A 41 -5.24 12.67 8.83
CA MET A 41 -5.76 11.31 8.72
C MET A 41 -5.28 10.47 9.90
N LEU A 42 -6.24 9.98 10.69
CA LEU A 42 -5.98 9.09 11.82
C LEU A 42 -5.80 7.65 11.34
N THR A 43 -4.99 6.86 12.08
CA THR A 43 -4.75 5.45 11.76
C THR A 43 -6.03 4.62 11.76
N THR A 44 -7.01 4.96 12.61
CA THR A 44 -8.34 4.33 12.64
C THR A 44 -9.11 4.63 11.37
N GLN A 45 -9.24 5.90 10.96
CA GLN A 45 -9.92 6.30 9.73
C GLN A 45 -9.30 5.64 8.48
N ALA A 46 -7.97 5.53 8.44
CA ALA A 46 -7.26 4.83 7.38
C ALA A 46 -7.66 3.36 7.30
N SER A 47 -7.70 2.68 8.45
CA SER A 47 -8.11 1.27 8.54
C SER A 47 -9.59 1.07 8.23
N GLU A 48 -10.47 1.97 8.68
CA GLU A 48 -11.92 1.93 8.42
C GLU A 48 -12.20 2.07 6.93
N SER A 49 -11.58 3.04 6.27
CA SER A 49 -11.70 3.26 4.83
C SER A 49 -11.20 2.05 4.03
N CYS A 50 -10.04 1.50 4.40
CA CYS A 50 -9.50 0.29 3.78
C CYS A 50 -10.43 -0.91 3.97
N ASN A 51 -10.90 -1.14 5.20
CA ASN A 51 -11.80 -2.24 5.52
C ASN A 51 -13.15 -2.11 4.81
N ALA A 52 -13.68 -0.89 4.67
CA ALA A 52 -14.90 -0.63 3.92
C ALA A 52 -14.74 -1.04 2.45
N GLN A 53 -13.61 -0.70 1.83
CA GLN A 53 -13.32 -1.09 0.45
C GLN A 53 -13.14 -2.60 0.32
N VAL A 54 -12.40 -3.24 1.24
CA VAL A 54 -12.21 -4.70 1.22
C VAL A 54 -13.53 -5.45 1.33
N ARG A 55 -14.47 -5.00 2.17
CA ARG A 55 -15.78 -5.62 2.34
C ARG A 55 -16.66 -5.62 1.08
N ILE A 56 -16.43 -4.69 0.15
CA ILE A 56 -17.17 -4.65 -1.13
C ILE A 56 -16.82 -5.87 -1.99
N PHE A 57 -15.54 -6.27 -1.98
CA PHE A 57 -15.03 -7.33 -2.84
C PHE A 57 -14.92 -8.69 -2.11
N LEU A 58 -14.59 -8.69 -0.82
CA LEU A 58 -14.32 -9.90 -0.05
C LEU A 58 -15.44 -10.14 0.97
N LYS A 59 -16.33 -11.09 0.66
CA LYS A 59 -17.33 -11.62 1.59
C LYS A 59 -16.80 -12.84 2.34
N PRO A 60 -17.15 -13.00 3.64
CA PRO A 60 -16.73 -14.16 4.44
C PRO A 60 -17.23 -15.52 3.92
N LYS A 61 -18.26 -15.53 3.07
CA LYS A 61 -18.85 -16.75 2.50
C LYS A 61 -18.14 -17.25 1.24
N HIS A 62 -17.14 -16.51 0.74
CA HIS A 62 -16.40 -16.94 -0.44
C HIS A 62 -15.58 -18.18 -0.18
N ASN A 63 -15.62 -19.11 -1.12
CA ASN A 63 -14.64 -20.18 -1.19
C ASN A 63 -13.26 -19.61 -1.55
N LEU A 64 -12.20 -20.38 -1.32
CA LEU A 64 -10.82 -19.89 -1.52
C LEU A 64 -10.55 -19.44 -2.96
N ASP A 65 -11.11 -20.13 -3.94
CA ASP A 65 -11.04 -19.78 -5.36
C ASP A 65 -11.74 -18.44 -5.66
N GLU A 66 -12.97 -18.26 -5.18
CA GLU A 66 -13.71 -16.99 -5.31
C GLU A 66 -12.99 -15.84 -4.61
N PHE A 67 -12.35 -16.11 -3.46
CA PHE A 67 -11.55 -15.13 -2.74
C PHE A 67 -10.41 -14.61 -3.62
N PHE A 68 -9.63 -15.47 -4.27
CA PHE A 68 -8.52 -15.04 -5.09
C PHE A 68 -8.98 -14.27 -6.33
N ILE A 69 -10.08 -14.66 -6.95
CA ILE A 69 -10.66 -13.92 -8.08
C ILE A 69 -11.03 -12.50 -7.64
N ASN A 70 -11.80 -12.38 -6.56
CA ASN A 70 -12.28 -11.09 -6.08
C ASN A 70 -11.15 -10.21 -5.52
N PHE A 71 -10.15 -10.82 -4.89
CA PHE A 71 -8.96 -10.12 -4.43
C PHE A 71 -8.15 -9.52 -5.59
N ASN A 72 -7.97 -10.28 -6.68
CA ASN A 72 -7.33 -9.75 -7.88
C ASN A 72 -8.13 -8.60 -8.51
N CYS A 73 -9.47 -8.69 -8.54
CA CYS A 73 -10.33 -7.59 -8.97
C CYS A 73 -10.16 -6.34 -8.10
N LEU A 74 -10.12 -6.50 -6.77
CA LEU A 74 -9.86 -5.40 -5.84
C LEU A 74 -8.50 -4.74 -6.12
N LEU A 75 -7.45 -5.53 -6.35
CA LEU A 75 -6.12 -5.01 -6.66
C LEU A 75 -6.09 -4.27 -8.00
N ALA A 76 -6.77 -4.78 -9.01
CA ALA A 76 -6.87 -4.13 -10.31
C ALA A 76 -7.59 -2.77 -10.20
N ASP A 77 -8.70 -2.70 -9.47
CA ASP A 77 -9.42 -1.44 -9.21
C ASP A 77 -8.55 -0.42 -8.46
N LYS A 78 -7.79 -0.88 -7.45
CA LYS A 78 -6.84 -0.04 -6.71
C LYS A 78 -5.77 0.57 -7.61
N ARG A 79 -5.08 -0.26 -8.40
CA ARG A 79 -4.03 0.19 -9.32
C ARG A 79 -4.56 1.14 -10.39
N ARG A 80 -5.77 0.88 -10.90
CA ARG A 80 -6.44 1.76 -11.85
C ARG A 80 -6.69 3.14 -11.23
N LYS A 81 -7.25 3.20 -10.03
CA LYS A 81 -7.51 4.47 -9.31
C LYS A 81 -6.22 5.23 -9.01
N GLU A 82 -5.14 4.54 -8.64
CA GLU A 82 -3.82 5.16 -8.46
C GLU A 82 -3.33 5.78 -9.78
N THR A 83 -3.45 5.04 -10.89
CA THR A 83 -3.05 5.53 -12.22
C THR A 83 -3.87 6.74 -12.66
N GLU A 84 -5.18 6.72 -12.43
CA GLU A 84 -6.09 7.83 -12.72
C GLU A 84 -5.75 9.08 -11.88
N SER A 85 -5.44 8.90 -10.60
CA SER A 85 -5.01 9.98 -9.70
C SER A 85 -3.68 10.59 -10.13
N ASP A 86 -2.72 9.77 -10.56
CA ASP A 86 -1.43 10.23 -11.08
C ASP A 86 -1.60 11.02 -12.39
N TYR A 87 -2.49 10.57 -13.26
CA TYR A 87 -2.80 11.26 -14.51
C TYR A 87 -3.46 12.62 -14.25
N ASP A 88 -4.49 12.67 -13.39
CA ASP A 88 -5.17 13.92 -13.02
C ASP A 88 -4.22 14.90 -12.31
N GLY A 89 -3.35 14.40 -11.42
CA GLY A 89 -2.31 15.21 -10.78
C GLY A 89 -1.33 15.84 -11.79
N LYS A 90 -0.91 15.09 -12.81
CA LYS A 90 -0.04 15.62 -13.88
C LYS A 90 -0.78 16.61 -14.78
N GLN A 91 -2.02 16.31 -15.16
CA GLN A 91 -2.84 17.17 -16.01
C GLN A 91 -3.17 18.50 -15.32
N SER A 92 -3.53 18.45 -14.04
CA SER A 92 -3.81 19.64 -13.23
C SER A 92 -2.55 20.49 -13.02
N ALA A 93 -1.39 19.87 -12.77
CA ALA A 93 -0.11 20.58 -12.67
C ALA A 93 0.25 21.29 -13.99
N LEU A 94 0.11 20.61 -15.13
CA LEU A 94 0.32 21.21 -16.44
C LEU A 94 -0.64 22.40 -16.65
N THR A 95 -1.93 22.20 -16.41
CA THR A 95 -2.95 23.24 -16.61
C THR A 95 -2.74 24.44 -15.68
N TYR A 96 -2.29 24.22 -14.45
CA TYR A 96 -1.92 25.29 -13.51
C TYR A 96 -0.74 26.11 -14.03
N CYS A 97 0.32 25.45 -14.52
CA CYS A 97 1.48 26.11 -15.12
C CYS A 97 1.10 26.94 -16.36
N TRP A 98 0.20 26.44 -17.22
CA TRP A 98 -0.31 27.19 -18.38
C TRP A 98 -1.19 28.38 -18.00
N ARG A 99 -1.95 28.30 -16.91
CA ARG A 99 -2.89 29.36 -16.49
C ARG A 99 -2.22 30.52 -15.73
N LYS A 100 -0.94 30.36 -15.36
CA LYS A 100 -0.12 31.33 -14.62
C LYS A 100 0.95 32.02 -15.48
N ALA A 101 1.07 31.63 -16.76
CA ALA A 101 1.88 32.31 -17.79
C ALA A 101 1.03 33.33 -18.54
#